data_AF-A0AAV3R3G4-F1
#
_entry.id   AF-A0AAV3R3G4-F1
#
_cell.length_a   1.000
_cell.length_b   1.000
_cell.length_c   1.000
_cell.angle_alpha   90.00
_cell.angle_beta   90.00
_cell.angle_gamma   90.00
#
_symmetry.space_group_name_H-M   'P 1'
#
loop_
_entity.id
_entity.type
_entity.pdbx_description
1 polymer ?
#
loop_
_entity_poly.entity_id
_entity_poly.type
_entity_poly.pdbx_seq_one_letter_code
_entity_poly.pdbx_strand_id
1 'polypeptide(L)'
;MVPENDIAVYGYGSVAWKDRMEEWKKRQNDQLQVIKHQGGGDDGDNEDSDLLMMDERRQPLSRKVPISSSKINPYRILIILGLAILALLFHYRILHPRETYLDRLSFRYERKGKPSELADVDIFVSTVDPMKEPQLITANTVLSILAVDYPVDKVSCYVSDDDAAMLTFESLSETTEFARKWVPFCKNYNIEPRAPQWYFSQKIDYLKNKVHPAFVGERRAMKREYEEFKIRINALVATAEKVPEAG
;
A
#
# COMPACT_ATOMS: atom_id res chain seq x y z
N MET A 1 -11.72 9.47 40.02
CA MET A 1 -13.13 9.06 40.04
C MET A 1 -13.54 8.84 38.59
N VAL A 2 -13.73 7.57 38.20
CA VAL A 2 -14.24 7.21 36.86
C VAL A 2 -15.76 7.16 36.96
N PRO A 3 -16.54 7.73 36.04
CA PRO A 3 -17.99 7.61 36.08
C PRO A 3 -18.38 6.15 35.81
N GLU A 4 -19.10 5.53 36.74
CA GLU A 4 -19.79 4.26 36.51
C GLU A 4 -20.86 4.47 35.43
N ASN A 5 -20.54 4.10 34.20
CA ASN A 5 -21.54 4.04 33.14
C ASN A 5 -22.32 2.74 33.29
N ASP A 6 -23.60 2.88 33.62
CA ASP A 6 -24.55 1.78 33.79
C ASP A 6 -24.70 0.99 32.48
N ILE A 7 -24.42 -0.31 32.55
CA ILE A 7 -24.37 -1.25 31.41
C ILE A 7 -25.75 -1.38 30.75
N ALA A 8 -26.81 -0.95 31.44
CA ALA A 8 -28.18 -0.87 30.93
C ALA A 8 -28.33 0.08 29.73
N VAL A 9 -27.47 1.11 29.60
CA VAL A 9 -27.52 2.09 28.49
C VAL A 9 -27.21 1.46 27.14
N TYR A 10 -26.42 0.37 27.11
CA TYR A 10 -26.06 -0.35 25.89
C TYR A 10 -27.05 -1.47 25.51
N GLY A 11 -28.21 -1.53 26.16
CA GLY A 11 -29.32 -2.42 25.77
C GLY A 11 -29.13 -3.90 26.10
N TYR A 12 -28.03 -4.28 26.76
CA TYR A 12 -27.72 -5.68 27.11
C TYR A 12 -28.53 -6.24 28.30
N GLY A 13 -29.28 -5.40 29.02
CA GLY A 13 -30.10 -5.79 30.18
C GLY A 13 -31.59 -5.47 30.07
N SER A 14 -32.06 -4.93 28.93
CA SER A 14 -33.48 -4.61 28.77
C SER A 14 -34.28 -5.87 28.41
N VAL A 15 -35.38 -6.09 29.13
CA VAL A 15 -36.40 -7.14 28.93
C VAL A 15 -37.02 -7.10 27.51
N ALA A 16 -36.64 -6.11 26.70
CA ALA A 16 -37.12 -5.88 25.33
C ALA A 16 -36.99 -7.10 24.40
N TRP A 17 -35.98 -7.96 24.54
CA TRP A 17 -35.95 -9.20 23.75
C TRP A 17 -37.04 -10.19 24.19
N LYS A 18 -37.30 -10.28 25.50
CA LYS A 18 -38.32 -11.14 26.07
C LYS A 18 -39.72 -10.65 25.69
N ASP A 19 -39.95 -9.34 25.75
CA ASP A 19 -41.22 -8.73 25.33
C ASP A 19 -41.47 -8.95 23.84
N ARG A 20 -40.45 -8.74 22.98
CA ARG A 20 -40.54 -9.04 21.55
C ARG A 20 -40.77 -10.54 21.27
N MET A 21 -40.16 -11.42 22.06
CA MET A 21 -40.35 -12.87 21.95
C MET A 21 -41.77 -13.28 22.34
N GLU A 22 -42.34 -12.66 23.39
CA GLU A 22 -43.72 -12.93 23.80
C GLU A 22 -44.74 -12.37 22.80
N GLU A 23 -44.51 -11.17 22.25
CA GLU A 23 -45.31 -10.63 21.16
C GLU A 23 -45.25 -11.52 19.91
N TRP A 24 -44.06 -12.01 19.55
CA TRP A 24 -43.90 -12.92 18.42
C TRP A 24 -44.61 -14.26 18.64
N LYS A 25 -44.51 -14.85 19.84
CA LYS A 25 -45.27 -16.06 20.23
C LYS A 25 -46.78 -15.83 20.14
N LYS A 26 -47.27 -14.67 20.60
CA LYS A 26 -48.69 -14.32 20.54
C LYS A 26 -49.18 -14.25 19.09
N ARG A 27 -48.42 -13.59 18.20
CA ARG A 27 -48.73 -13.51 16.76
C ARG A 27 -48.72 -14.87 16.06
N GLN A 28 -47.81 -15.77 16.43
CA GLN A 28 -47.79 -17.13 15.91
C GLN A 28 -49.04 -17.91 16.33
N ASN A 29 -49.45 -17.80 17.60
CA ASN A 29 -50.65 -18.45 18.09
C ASN A 29 -51.93 -17.91 17.41
N ASP A 30 -51.99 -16.59 17.20
CA ASP A 30 -53.10 -15.95 16.48
C ASP A 30 -53.15 -16.39 15.00
N GLN A 31 -52.00 -16.49 14.31
CA GLN A 31 -51.96 -17.03 12.94
C GLN A 31 -52.41 -18.49 12.86
N LEU A 32 -52.04 -19.31 13.84
CA LEU A 32 -52.46 -20.71 13.89
C LEU A 32 -53.98 -20.85 14.06
N GLN A 33 -54.61 -19.97 14.85
CA GLN A 33 -56.06 -19.93 15.00
C GLN A 33 -56.77 -19.45 13.73
N VAL A 34 -56.19 -18.50 12.99
CA VAL A 34 -56.73 -18.05 11.70
C VAL A 34 -56.69 -19.16 10.64
N ILE A 35 -55.61 -19.96 10.61
CA ILE A 35 -55.50 -21.12 9.72
C ILE A 35 -56.55 -22.19 10.06
N LYS A 36 -56.84 -22.40 11.36
CA LYS A 36 -57.94 -23.29 11.82
C LYS A 36 -59.34 -22.81 11.41
N HIS A 37 -59.58 -21.49 11.41
CA HIS A 37 -60.90 -20.93 11.07
C HIS A 37 -61.20 -20.86 9.57
N GLN A 38 -60.20 -20.96 8.70
CA GLN A 38 -60.39 -20.91 7.24
C GLN A 38 -60.59 -22.29 6.60
N GLY A 39 -60.30 -23.38 7.33
CA GLY A 39 -60.65 -24.75 6.95
C GLY A 39 -61.96 -25.18 7.58
N GLY A 40 -63.07 -24.99 6.87
CA GLY A 40 -64.38 -25.46 7.31
C GLY A 40 -64.53 -26.97 7.13
N GLY A 41 -64.80 -27.69 8.23
CA GLY A 41 -65.52 -28.96 8.23
C GLY A 41 -64.76 -30.17 8.78
N ASP A 42 -65.43 -30.82 9.74
CA ASP A 42 -65.30 -32.21 10.21
C ASP A 42 -64.37 -32.49 11.41
N ASP A 43 -64.98 -33.10 12.43
CA ASP A 43 -64.38 -33.51 13.70
C ASP A 43 -63.44 -34.70 13.45
N GLY A 44 -62.14 -34.42 13.40
CA GLY A 44 -61.10 -35.45 13.31
C GLY A 44 -59.73 -34.90 13.73
N ASP A 45 -59.25 -35.41 14.85
CA ASP A 45 -57.85 -35.47 15.30
C ASP A 45 -57.07 -34.15 15.43
N ASN A 46 -57.20 -33.54 16.62
CA ASN A 46 -56.36 -32.45 17.11
C ASN A 46 -54.94 -32.93 17.53
N GLU A 47 -54.65 -34.24 17.46
CA GLU A 47 -53.36 -34.83 17.87
C GLU A 47 -52.26 -34.63 16.82
N ASP A 48 -52.60 -34.57 15.52
CA ASP A 48 -51.63 -34.43 14.44
C ASP A 48 -50.97 -33.03 14.40
N SER A 49 -51.72 -31.98 14.77
CA SER A 49 -51.20 -30.62 14.86
C SER A 49 -50.24 -30.43 16.05
N ASP A 50 -50.56 -31.01 17.20
CA ASP A 50 -49.69 -30.95 18.37
C ASP A 50 -48.43 -31.82 18.18
N LEU A 51 -48.55 -32.96 17.49
CA LEU A 51 -47.41 -33.77 17.08
C LEU A 51 -46.46 -33.03 16.13
N LEU A 52 -46.99 -32.35 15.10
CA LEU A 52 -46.20 -31.55 14.15
C LEU A 52 -45.45 -30.40 14.86
N MET A 53 -46.11 -29.70 15.79
CA MET A 53 -45.51 -28.62 16.59
C MET A 53 -44.45 -29.12 17.59
N MET A 54 -44.61 -30.34 18.11
CA MET A 54 -43.60 -30.97 18.99
C MET A 54 -42.36 -31.42 18.22
N ASP A 55 -42.51 -31.80 16.96
CA ASP A 55 -41.39 -32.23 16.10
C ASP A 55 -40.51 -31.04 15.66
N GLU A 56 -41.10 -29.86 15.44
CA GLU A 56 -40.36 -28.63 15.16
C GLU A 56 -39.49 -28.14 16.33
N ARG A 57 -39.94 -28.35 17.58
CA ARG A 57 -39.13 -28.00 18.78
C ARG A 57 -37.90 -28.88 18.99
N ARG A 58 -37.83 -30.03 18.32
CA ARG A 58 -36.71 -30.98 18.41
C ARG A 58 -35.65 -30.79 17.32
N GLN A 59 -35.88 -29.86 16.39
CA GLN A 59 -34.93 -29.62 15.31
C GLN A 59 -33.70 -28.82 15.80
N PRO A 60 -32.50 -29.11 15.25
CA PRO A 60 -31.28 -28.42 15.65
C PRO A 60 -31.36 -26.93 15.27
N LEU A 61 -31.02 -26.05 16.23
CA LEU A 61 -31.02 -24.58 16.09
C LEU A 61 -30.15 -24.04 14.93
N SER A 62 -29.20 -24.84 14.45
CA SER A 62 -28.37 -24.52 13.28
C SER A 62 -28.05 -25.78 12.49
N ARG A 63 -28.20 -25.70 11.17
CA ARG A 63 -27.81 -26.76 10.25
C ARG A 63 -26.88 -26.19 9.19
N LYS A 64 -25.75 -26.86 8.97
CA LYS A 64 -24.90 -26.60 7.81
C LYS A 64 -25.65 -27.07 6.56
N VAL A 65 -26.22 -26.14 5.80
CA VAL A 65 -26.88 -26.46 4.53
C VAL A 65 -25.82 -26.45 3.43
N PRO A 66 -25.49 -27.61 2.82
CA PRO A 66 -24.55 -27.63 1.71
C PRO A 66 -25.17 -26.89 0.53
N ILE A 67 -24.39 -26.01 -0.10
CA ILE A 67 -24.81 -25.33 -1.32
C ILE A 67 -24.97 -26.40 -2.41
N SER A 68 -26.14 -26.44 -3.04
CA SER A 68 -26.44 -27.40 -4.11
C SER A 68 -25.35 -27.37 -5.18
N SER A 69 -24.87 -28.56 -5.58
CA SER A 69 -23.76 -28.74 -6.52
C SER A 69 -23.96 -28.01 -7.84
N SER A 70 -25.21 -27.84 -8.28
CA SER A 70 -25.57 -27.10 -9.51
C SER A 70 -25.26 -25.60 -9.45
N LYS A 71 -25.18 -25.01 -8.26
CA LYS A 71 -24.84 -23.59 -8.07
C LYS A 71 -23.34 -23.35 -7.85
N ILE A 72 -22.63 -24.31 -7.25
CA ILE A 72 -21.20 -24.14 -6.91
C ILE A 72 -20.24 -24.66 -7.99
N ASN A 73 -20.61 -25.70 -8.73
CA ASN A 73 -19.78 -26.24 -9.81
C ASN A 73 -19.50 -25.24 -10.94
N PRO A 74 -20.46 -24.43 -11.45
CA PRO A 74 -20.12 -23.42 -12.47
C PRO A 74 -19.12 -22.40 -11.95
N TYR A 75 -19.25 -21.98 -10.68
CA TYR A 75 -18.29 -21.06 -10.05
C TYR A 75 -16.89 -21.67 -9.91
N ARG A 76 -16.78 -22.95 -9.53
CA ARG A 76 -15.48 -23.67 -9.46
C ARG A 76 -14.81 -23.78 -10.83
N ILE A 77 -15.59 -24.04 -11.88
CA ILE A 77 -15.07 -24.10 -13.26
C ILE A 77 -14.54 -22.72 -13.68
N LEU A 78 -15.25 -21.64 -13.37
CA LEU A 78 -14.79 -20.27 -13.66
C LEU A 78 -13.49 -19.93 -12.92
N ILE A 79 -13.33 -20.35 -11.66
CA ILE A 79 -12.08 -20.16 -10.92
C ILE A 79 -10.94 -20.95 -11.56
N ILE A 80 -11.15 -22.23 -11.89
CA ILE A 80 -10.12 -23.07 -12.50
C ILE A 80 -9.73 -22.53 -13.88
N LEU A 81 -10.71 -22.11 -14.67
CA LEU A 81 -10.48 -21.47 -15.97
C LEU A 81 -9.70 -20.16 -15.81
N GLY A 82 -10.05 -19.35 -14.82
CA GLY A 82 -9.33 -18.13 -14.48
C GLY A 82 -7.88 -18.40 -14.08
N LEU A 83 -7.63 -19.41 -13.25
CA LEU A 83 -6.28 -19.84 -12.87
C LEU A 83 -5.49 -20.37 -14.08
N ALA A 84 -6.13 -21.09 -15.00
CA ALA A 84 -5.49 -21.57 -16.23
C ALA A 84 -5.11 -20.40 -17.15
N ILE A 85 -6.00 -19.43 -17.35
CA ILE A 85 -5.72 -18.21 -18.14
C ILE A 85 -4.59 -17.40 -17.50
N LEU A 86 -4.63 -17.23 -16.18
CA LEU A 86 -3.62 -16.51 -15.41
C LEU A 86 -2.25 -17.21 -15.48
N ALA A 87 -2.22 -18.54 -15.37
CA ALA A 87 -1.00 -19.33 -15.53
C ALA A 87 -0.43 -19.20 -16.94
N LEU A 88 -1.26 -19.25 -17.99
CA LEU A 88 -0.84 -19.02 -19.37
C LEU A 88 -0.31 -17.60 -19.58
N LEU A 89 -0.95 -16.59 -18.98
CA LEU A 89 -0.48 -15.21 -19.02
C LEU A 89 0.87 -15.05 -18.33
N PHE A 90 1.05 -15.62 -17.14
CA PHE A 90 2.34 -15.58 -16.45
C PHE A 90 3.42 -16.32 -17.21
N HIS A 91 3.11 -17.51 -17.75
CA HIS A 91 4.02 -18.28 -18.57
C HIS A 91 4.44 -17.49 -19.82
N TYR A 92 3.48 -16.88 -20.52
CA TYR A 92 3.74 -16.02 -21.67
C TYR A 92 4.59 -14.80 -21.29
N ARG A 93 4.29 -14.15 -20.16
CA ARG A 93 5.01 -12.96 -19.68
C ARG A 93 6.45 -13.25 -19.28
N ILE A 94 6.74 -14.43 -18.75
CA ILE A 94 8.09 -14.89 -18.39
C ILE A 94 8.88 -15.28 -19.64
N LEU A 95 8.25 -15.97 -20.59
CA LEU A 95 8.91 -16.44 -21.81
C LEU A 95 9.16 -15.34 -22.87
N HIS A 96 8.40 -14.24 -22.82
CA HIS A 96 8.55 -13.11 -23.74
C HIS A 96 9.02 -11.85 -22.97
N PRO A 97 10.28 -11.83 -22.49
CA PRO A 97 10.85 -10.59 -21.98
C PRO A 97 10.92 -9.57 -23.12
N ARG A 98 10.39 -8.37 -22.89
CA ARG A 98 10.52 -7.28 -23.87
C ARG A 98 11.88 -6.64 -23.71
N GLU A 99 12.63 -6.55 -24.79
CA GLU A 99 13.83 -5.73 -24.86
C GLU A 99 13.46 -4.27 -25.14
N THR A 100 14.12 -3.35 -24.44
CA THR A 100 13.98 -1.91 -24.65
C THR A 100 15.21 -1.37 -25.39
N TYR A 101 14.98 -0.71 -26.53
CA TYR A 101 16.06 -0.18 -27.38
C TYR A 101 16.18 1.35 -27.21
N LEU A 102 17.03 1.79 -26.28
CA LEU A 102 17.21 3.22 -25.97
C LEU A 102 17.76 4.02 -27.16
N ASP A 103 18.64 3.44 -27.97
CA ASP A 103 19.20 4.12 -29.15
C ASP A 103 18.12 4.53 -30.17
N ARG A 104 17.06 3.73 -30.29
CA ARG A 104 15.94 4.02 -31.18
C ARG A 104 15.04 5.13 -30.61
N LEU A 105 14.97 5.23 -29.29
CA LEU A 105 14.22 6.27 -28.59
C LEU A 105 14.94 7.62 -28.76
N SER A 106 16.23 7.69 -28.46
CA SER A 106 17.03 8.91 -28.59
C SER A 106 17.08 9.39 -30.04
N PHE A 107 17.28 8.49 -31.02
CA PHE A 107 17.27 8.87 -32.44
C PHE A 107 15.93 9.48 -32.89
N ARG A 108 14.81 9.03 -32.30
CA ARG A 108 13.47 9.50 -32.68
C ARG A 108 13.10 10.82 -32.00
N TYR A 109 13.35 10.94 -30.71
CA TYR A 109 12.82 12.02 -29.87
C TYR A 109 13.88 13.04 -29.39
N GLU A 110 15.18 12.74 -29.52
CA GLU A 110 16.29 13.66 -29.18
C GLU A 110 17.11 14.02 -30.42
N ARG A 111 16.48 14.77 -31.33
CA ARG A 111 17.14 15.24 -32.54
C ARG A 111 18.11 16.37 -32.21
N LYS A 112 19.38 16.24 -32.63
CA LYS A 112 20.40 17.28 -32.45
C LYS A 112 19.93 18.63 -33.01
N GLY A 113 19.97 19.67 -32.18
CA GLY A 113 19.59 21.03 -32.55
C GLY A 113 18.09 21.35 -32.50
N LYS A 114 17.24 20.40 -32.10
CA LYS A 114 15.81 20.63 -31.81
C LYS A 114 15.55 20.45 -30.31
N PRO A 115 14.48 21.08 -29.76
CA PRO A 115 14.05 20.76 -28.41
C PRO A 115 13.70 19.28 -28.32
N SER A 116 13.94 18.68 -27.14
CA SER A 116 13.58 17.29 -26.89
C SER A 116 12.07 17.10 -27.07
N GLU A 117 11.65 16.02 -27.72
CA GLU A 117 10.24 15.63 -27.90
C GLU A 117 9.80 14.59 -26.84
N LEU A 118 10.64 14.33 -25.83
CA LEU A 118 10.31 13.45 -24.72
C LEU A 118 9.13 13.98 -23.87
N ALA A 119 8.43 13.10 -23.15
CA ALA A 119 7.34 13.51 -22.26
C ALA A 119 7.88 14.09 -20.94
N ASP A 120 7.08 14.90 -20.27
CA ASP A 120 7.40 15.35 -18.92
C ASP A 120 7.14 14.20 -17.91
N VAL A 121 8.00 14.09 -16.91
CA VAL A 121 7.99 13.03 -15.91
C VAL A 121 8.03 13.63 -14.51
N ASP A 122 6.94 13.43 -13.78
CA ASP A 122 6.84 13.79 -12.37
C ASP A 122 7.05 12.55 -11.49
N ILE A 123 8.03 12.64 -10.59
CA ILE A 123 8.39 11.57 -9.68
C ILE A 123 7.94 11.99 -8.28
N PHE A 124 7.10 11.15 -7.66
CA PHE A 124 6.59 11.37 -6.32
C PHE A 124 7.30 10.47 -5.31
N VAL A 125 7.76 11.06 -4.22
CA VAL A 125 8.33 10.37 -3.05
C VAL A 125 7.45 10.72 -1.86
N SER A 126 6.80 9.72 -1.26
CA SER A 126 5.98 9.88 -0.06
C SER A 126 6.74 9.36 1.16
N THR A 127 6.82 10.15 2.22
CA THR A 127 7.34 9.76 3.53
C THR A 127 6.25 9.86 4.57
N VAL A 128 6.23 8.90 5.51
CA VAL A 128 5.18 8.83 6.54
C VAL A 128 5.65 9.31 7.90
N ASP A 129 6.86 8.95 8.32
CA ASP A 129 7.38 9.30 9.65
C ASP A 129 8.92 9.28 9.62
N PRO A 130 9.59 10.41 9.91
CA PRO A 130 11.05 10.53 9.84
C PRO A 130 11.79 9.71 10.90
N MET A 131 11.13 9.28 11.96
CA MET A 131 11.68 8.44 13.02
C MET A 131 11.58 6.95 12.67
N LYS A 132 10.55 6.56 11.90
CA LYS A 132 10.41 5.18 11.38
C LYS A 132 11.29 4.94 10.16
N GLU A 133 11.44 5.94 9.30
CA GLU A 133 12.22 5.86 8.07
C GLU A 133 13.45 6.77 8.15
N PRO A 134 14.67 6.22 8.18
CA PRO A 134 15.86 7.04 8.30
C PRO A 134 15.94 8.10 7.19
N GLN A 135 16.00 9.37 7.59
CA GLN A 135 16.06 10.52 6.67
C GLN A 135 17.17 10.45 5.63
N LEU A 136 18.28 9.80 5.98
CA LEU A 136 19.36 9.54 5.04
C LEU A 136 18.91 8.68 3.84
N ILE A 137 18.01 7.71 4.03
CA ILE A 137 17.50 6.86 2.95
C ILE A 137 16.62 7.68 2.00
N THR A 138 15.72 8.51 2.54
CA THR A 138 14.91 9.45 1.77
C THR A 138 15.80 10.39 0.95
N ALA A 139 16.80 11.00 1.59
CA ALA A 139 17.75 11.88 0.92
C ALA A 139 18.50 11.17 -0.23
N ASN A 140 18.97 9.94 -0.03
CA ASN A 140 19.62 9.16 -1.08
C ASN A 140 18.68 8.87 -2.26
N THR A 141 17.40 8.62 -1.99
CA THR A 141 16.38 8.38 -3.01
C THR A 141 16.17 9.63 -3.85
N VAL A 142 15.99 10.78 -3.20
CA VAL A 142 15.85 12.10 -3.85
C VAL A 142 17.08 12.42 -4.69
N LEU A 143 18.30 12.22 -4.15
CA LEU A 143 19.54 12.44 -4.90
C LEU A 143 19.66 11.55 -6.14
N SER A 144 19.22 10.30 -6.04
CA SER A 144 19.21 9.38 -7.17
C SER A 144 18.23 9.82 -8.26
N ILE A 145 17.08 10.37 -7.86
CA ILE A 145 16.05 10.90 -8.77
C ILE A 145 16.58 12.14 -9.50
N LEU A 146 17.13 13.12 -8.76
CA LEU A 146 17.67 14.36 -9.32
C LEU A 146 18.86 14.13 -10.27
N ALA A 147 19.59 13.03 -10.09
CA ALA A 147 20.72 12.65 -10.94
C ALA A 147 20.32 11.85 -12.19
N VAL A 148 19.03 11.61 -12.45
CA VAL A 148 18.57 10.82 -13.60
C VAL A 148 19.07 11.39 -14.94
N ASP A 149 19.35 10.49 -15.88
CA ASP A 149 19.74 10.85 -17.25
C ASP A 149 18.50 11.12 -18.08
N TYR A 150 17.99 12.35 -17.92
CA TYR A 150 16.85 12.89 -18.63
C TYR A 150 17.01 14.42 -18.74
N PRO A 151 16.36 15.07 -19.72
CA PRO A 151 16.32 16.53 -19.81
C PRO A 151 15.83 17.18 -18.51
N VAL A 152 16.59 18.16 -18.02
CA VAL A 152 16.34 18.82 -16.72
C VAL A 152 15.06 19.64 -16.69
N ASP A 153 14.57 20.06 -17.86
CA ASP A 153 13.32 20.77 -18.07
C ASP A 153 12.09 19.85 -17.99
N LYS A 154 12.30 18.53 -17.93
CA LYS A 154 11.23 17.53 -18.03
C LYS A 154 11.12 16.58 -16.85
N VAL A 155 12.06 16.64 -15.89
CA VAL A 155 11.97 15.84 -14.67
C VAL A 155 11.68 16.74 -13.50
N SER A 156 10.58 16.45 -12.83
CA SER A 156 10.22 17.07 -11.56
C SER A 156 10.21 16.02 -10.46
N CYS A 157 10.73 16.38 -9.29
CA CYS A 157 10.68 15.52 -8.09
C CYS A 157 9.82 16.20 -7.04
N TYR A 158 8.76 15.53 -6.60
CA TYR A 158 7.86 15.96 -5.56
C TYR A 158 8.05 15.08 -4.34
N VAL A 159 8.27 15.69 -3.17
CA VAL A 159 8.33 14.99 -1.89
C VAL A 159 7.11 15.37 -1.08
N SER A 160 6.31 14.37 -0.70
CA SER A 160 5.14 14.50 0.16
C SER A 160 5.47 13.92 1.52
N ASP A 161 5.31 14.72 2.58
CA ASP A 161 5.54 14.29 3.96
C ASP A 161 4.23 14.31 4.74
N ASP A 162 3.74 13.13 5.15
CA ASP A 162 2.46 13.00 5.84
C ASP A 162 2.54 13.42 7.32
N ASP A 163 3.73 13.36 7.94
CA ASP A 163 3.95 13.77 9.35
C ASP A 163 4.13 15.29 9.50
N ALA A 164 4.38 15.99 8.38
CA ALA A 164 4.75 17.40 8.35
C ALA A 164 5.89 17.75 9.32
N ALA A 165 6.88 16.86 9.46
CA ALA A 165 7.94 17.01 10.44
C ALA A 165 9.02 18.00 9.96
N MET A 166 9.43 18.92 10.84
CA MET A 166 10.51 19.89 10.54
C MET A 166 11.81 19.19 10.10
N LEU A 167 12.10 18.04 10.70
CA LEU A 167 13.27 17.22 10.36
C LEU A 167 13.30 16.84 8.87
N THR A 168 12.16 16.49 8.26
CA THR A 168 12.09 16.16 6.83
C THR A 168 12.45 17.38 5.98
N PHE A 169 11.95 18.56 6.36
CA PHE A 169 12.22 19.82 5.67
C PHE A 169 13.71 20.19 5.73
N GLU A 170 14.32 20.18 6.93
CA GLU A 170 15.75 20.50 7.10
C GLU A 170 16.65 19.49 6.37
N SER A 171 16.31 18.20 6.48
CA SER A 171 16.99 17.12 5.76
C SER A 171 16.96 17.33 4.24
N LEU A 172 15.82 17.73 3.67
CA LEU A 172 15.68 18.01 2.24
C LEU A 172 16.43 19.29 1.82
N SER A 173 16.50 20.30 2.68
CA SER A 173 17.30 21.51 2.44
C SER A 173 18.78 21.17 2.29
N GLU A 174 19.35 20.43 3.25
CA GLU A 174 20.73 19.92 3.19
C GLU A 174 20.96 19.01 1.98
N THR A 175 19.97 18.17 1.66
CA THR A 175 20.02 17.28 0.48
C THR A 175 20.09 18.08 -0.81
N THR A 176 19.37 19.19 -0.91
CA THR A 176 19.38 20.07 -2.09
C THR A 176 20.74 20.73 -2.27
N GLU A 177 21.38 21.18 -1.19
CA GLU A 177 22.73 21.74 -1.26
C GLU A 177 23.74 20.70 -1.75
N PHE A 178 23.68 19.48 -1.20
CA PHE A 178 24.54 18.39 -1.65
C PHE A 178 24.25 17.97 -3.10
N ALA A 179 22.98 17.98 -3.53
CA ALA A 179 22.58 17.65 -4.89
C ALA A 179 23.27 18.54 -5.94
N ARG A 180 23.49 19.83 -5.63
CA ARG A 180 24.20 20.77 -6.53
C ARG A 180 25.64 20.33 -6.83
N LYS A 181 26.28 19.59 -5.91
CA LYS A 181 27.62 19.01 -6.11
C LYS A 181 27.54 17.60 -6.72
N TRP A 182 26.60 16.79 -6.23
CA TRP A 182 26.46 15.38 -6.62
C TRP A 182 25.94 15.19 -8.05
N VAL A 183 24.91 15.93 -8.46
CA VAL A 183 24.26 15.76 -9.77
C VAL A 183 25.24 15.99 -10.94
N PRO A 184 26.05 17.08 -10.97
CA PRO A 184 27.05 17.26 -12.01
C PRO A 184 28.11 16.15 -12.01
N PHE A 185 28.55 15.70 -10.83
CA PHE A 185 29.51 14.60 -10.72
C PHE A 185 28.96 13.29 -11.30
N CYS A 186 27.71 12.96 -11.00
CA CYS A 186 27.05 11.78 -11.57
C CYS A 186 26.95 11.84 -13.09
N LYS A 187 26.51 12.99 -13.63
CA LYS A 187 26.32 13.17 -15.08
C LYS A 187 27.65 13.19 -15.84
N ASN A 188 28.65 13.90 -15.34
CA ASN A 188 29.95 14.04 -15.99
C ASN A 188 30.71 12.71 -16.07
N TYR A 189 30.63 11.88 -15.03
CA TYR A 189 31.37 10.62 -14.95
C TYR A 189 30.54 9.38 -15.24
N ASN A 190 29.26 9.54 -15.59
CA ASN A 190 28.28 8.45 -15.74
C ASN A 190 28.36 7.44 -14.59
N ILE A 191 28.07 7.92 -13.38
CA ILE A 191 28.19 7.14 -12.14
C ILE A 191 26.96 6.27 -11.94
N GLU A 192 27.18 4.99 -11.65
CA GLU A 192 26.14 4.02 -11.33
C GLU A 192 26.58 3.17 -10.13
N PRO A 193 25.68 2.91 -9.16
CA PRO A 193 24.34 3.49 -9.01
C PRO A 193 24.38 4.98 -8.65
N ARG A 194 23.27 5.71 -8.89
CA ARG A 194 23.18 7.17 -8.63
C ARG A 194 22.92 7.54 -7.16
N ALA A 195 22.50 6.58 -6.35
CA ALA A 195 22.38 6.77 -4.90
C ALA A 195 23.78 6.75 -4.25
N PRO A 196 24.23 7.84 -3.61
CA PRO A 196 25.61 7.95 -3.13
C PRO A 196 25.95 6.94 -2.02
N GLN A 197 25.03 6.63 -1.10
CA GLN A 197 25.24 5.61 -0.07
C GLN A 197 25.59 4.26 -0.70
N TRP A 198 24.82 3.85 -1.72
CA TRP A 198 25.02 2.59 -2.41
C TRP A 198 26.32 2.61 -3.22
N TYR A 199 26.56 3.69 -3.96
CA TYR A 199 27.77 3.85 -4.77
C TYR A 199 29.06 3.77 -3.94
N PHE A 200 29.14 4.49 -2.82
CA PHE A 200 30.35 4.50 -1.99
C PHE A 200 30.50 3.27 -1.09
N SER A 201 29.42 2.53 -0.83
CA SER A 201 29.45 1.29 -0.05
C SER A 201 29.84 0.05 -0.87
N GLN A 202 29.76 0.13 -2.20
CA GLN A 202 30.14 -0.99 -3.07
C GLN A 202 31.64 -1.28 -3.01
N LYS A 203 31.99 -2.55 -2.83
CA LYS A 203 33.37 -3.07 -2.88
C LYS A 203 33.77 -3.49 -4.31
N ILE A 204 33.28 -2.78 -5.31
CA ILE A 204 33.55 -3.06 -6.74
C ILE A 204 34.68 -2.14 -7.21
N ASP A 205 35.45 -2.59 -8.19
CA ASP A 205 36.45 -1.74 -8.85
C ASP A 205 35.76 -0.54 -9.53
N TYR A 206 35.91 0.62 -8.90
CA TYR A 206 35.33 1.88 -9.34
C TYR A 206 36.13 2.55 -10.48
N LEU A 207 37.30 2.02 -10.85
CA LEU A 207 38.09 2.51 -11.98
C LEU A 207 37.73 1.82 -13.30
N LYS A 208 36.93 0.75 -13.24
CA LYS A 208 36.49 0.02 -14.42
C LYS A 208 35.78 0.95 -15.41
N ASN A 209 36.28 1.01 -16.65
CA ASN A 209 35.76 1.84 -17.74
C ASN A 209 35.79 3.36 -17.48
N LYS A 210 36.60 3.84 -16.53
CA LYS A 210 36.78 5.27 -16.27
C LYS A 210 38.08 5.76 -16.91
N VAL A 211 37.95 6.60 -17.93
CA VAL A 211 39.07 7.14 -18.71
C VAL A 211 39.46 8.57 -18.33
N HIS A 212 38.65 9.25 -17.51
CA HIS A 212 38.87 10.66 -17.20
C HIS A 212 40.01 10.85 -16.19
N PRO A 213 41.09 11.60 -16.51
CA PRO A 213 42.26 11.74 -15.65
C PRO A 213 41.98 12.33 -14.27
N ALA A 214 41.03 13.28 -14.17
CA ALA A 214 40.67 13.93 -12.91
C ALA A 214 39.74 13.08 -12.02
N PHE A 215 39.19 11.97 -12.53
CA PHE A 215 38.15 11.18 -11.85
C PHE A 215 38.55 10.75 -10.45
N VAL A 216 39.80 10.28 -10.27
CA VAL A 216 40.27 9.79 -8.97
C VAL A 216 40.29 10.90 -7.91
N GLY A 217 40.74 12.10 -8.30
CA GLY A 217 40.79 13.27 -7.43
C GLY A 217 39.40 13.75 -7.06
N GLU A 218 38.54 13.95 -8.07
CA GLU A 218 37.16 14.42 -7.86
C GLU A 218 36.30 13.42 -7.11
N ARG A 219 36.43 12.12 -7.38
CA ARG A 219 35.75 11.07 -6.60
C ARG A 219 36.16 11.11 -5.14
N ARG A 220 37.44 11.33 -4.83
CA ARG A 220 37.93 11.42 -3.44
C ARG A 220 37.38 12.67 -2.75
N ALA A 221 37.33 13.80 -3.44
CA ALA A 221 36.71 15.01 -2.92
C ALA A 221 35.21 14.81 -2.67
N MET A 222 34.50 14.23 -3.64
CA MET A 222 33.07 13.95 -3.53
C MET A 222 32.74 12.97 -2.40
N LYS A 223 33.59 11.96 -2.17
CA LYS A 223 33.44 11.05 -1.03
C LYS A 223 33.52 11.78 0.31
N ARG A 224 34.43 12.75 0.45
CA ARG A 224 34.56 13.56 1.69
C ARG A 224 33.32 14.42 1.90
N GLU A 225 32.90 15.12 0.86
CA GLU A 225 31.66 15.93 0.87
C GLU A 225 30.43 15.08 1.25
N TYR A 226 30.35 13.85 0.77
CA TYR A 226 29.27 12.93 1.12
C TYR A 226 29.30 12.46 2.59
N GLU A 227 30.48 12.18 3.14
CA GLU A 227 30.60 11.84 4.56
C GLU A 227 30.26 13.04 5.46
N GLU A 228 30.67 14.26 5.08
CA GLU A 228 30.27 15.49 5.77
C GLU A 228 28.75 15.71 5.72
N PHE A 229 28.13 15.48 4.56
CA PHE A 229 26.68 15.51 4.41
C PHE A 229 25.98 14.50 5.34
N LYS A 230 26.47 13.25 5.43
CA LYS A 230 25.93 12.24 6.36
C LYS A 230 26.01 12.70 7.81
N ILE A 231 27.12 13.32 8.21
CA ILE A 231 27.28 13.85 9.57
C ILE A 231 26.25 14.94 9.85
N ARG A 232 26.03 15.87 8.90
CA ARG A 232 25.01 16.92 9.05
C ARG A 232 23.61 16.35 9.21
N ILE A 233 23.20 15.41 8.35
CA ILE A 233 21.90 14.74 8.46
C ILE A 233 21.75 14.03 9.82
N ASN A 234 22.77 13.29 10.26
CA ASN A 234 22.71 12.62 11.56
C ASN A 234 22.62 13.60 12.73
N ALA A 235 23.25 14.77 12.62
CA ALA A 235 23.15 15.82 13.63
C ALA A 235 21.73 16.42 13.69
N LEU A 236 21.07 16.60 12.55
CA LEU A 236 19.67 17.02 12.50
C LEU A 236 18.75 15.99 13.16
N VAL A 237 18.90 14.71 12.84
CA VAL A 237 18.13 13.62 13.45
C VAL A 237 18.29 13.61 14.98
N ALA A 238 19.54 13.71 15.47
CA ALA A 238 19.81 13.76 16.91
C ALA A 238 19.26 15.01 17.61
N THR A 239 19.06 16.11 16.87
CA THR A 239 18.50 17.36 17.39
C THR A 239 16.97 17.26 17.44
N ALA A 240 16.34 16.66 16.43
CA ALA A 240 14.90 16.45 16.37
C ALA A 240 14.36 15.53 17.48
N GLU A 241 15.18 14.60 18.01
CA GLU A 241 14.82 13.80 19.19
C GLU A 241 14.62 14.64 20.45
N LYS A 242 15.18 15.84 20.51
CA LYS A 242 15.08 16.76 21.66
C LYS A 242 14.06 17.84 21.35
N VAL A 243 12.78 17.51 21.50
CA VAL A 243 11.68 18.46 21.31
C VAL A 243 11.77 19.58 22.38
N PRO A 244 11.96 20.85 21.99
CA PRO A 244 11.94 21.96 22.94
C PRO A 244 10.52 22.20 23.47
N GLU A 245 10.39 22.60 24.74
CA GLU A 245 9.07 22.83 25.38
C GLU A 245 8.22 23.90 24.68
N ALA A 246 8.83 24.77 23.87
CA ALA A 246 8.16 25.86 23.18
C ALA A 246 7.53 25.47 21.82
N GLY A 247 7.74 24.24 21.35
CA GLY A 247 7.33 23.79 20.01
C GLY A 247 8.33 24.17 18.93
#